data_AF-F2NS30-F1
#
_entry.id   AF-F2NS30-F1
#
_cell.length_a   1.000
_cell.length_b   1.000
_cell.length_c   1.000
_cell.angle_alpha   90.00
_cell.angle_beta   90.00
_cell.angle_gamma   90.00
#
_symmetry.space_group_name_H-M   'P 1'
#
loop_
_entity.id
_entity.type
_entity.pdbx_description
1 polymer ?
#
loop_
_entity_poly.entity_id
_entity_poly.type
_entity_poly.pdbx_seq_one_letter_code
_entity_poly.pdbx_strand_id
1 'polypeptide(L)'
;MKKTVCAVLGMALIGGAVFTGCSKTGGDVVMNKDKPLVFFNRQPSDPTTGEIDMAAMNWNSKTYYVGFDAAGGGAVQGKLIADYLASADSAVIDRNGDGILGYVLCIGDVGHNDSKARTEGIRKALGTWDGSTDPGKVKEGSISVGGKTLKVVELEGKAMTGTDGSTWNANAATEAMGGWATKFGNQLDMVVSNNDGMAMGCLQASNYPAGVPVFGYDANADAIEAIGAGKLTGTVSQNVDAQATATLQVLRNLLDGLIGEDVYKKGISEPDSYGNKISAPVQYVDSTKALLAENSGVNSGNWQQYTAGNRDAGVKKSTAPSKKVLLTIYNSADNFLSSSYLPALQYYAPLLNIDLTVVQGDGQNESSCLDRFTNLNNYDAYAINMVKTNSGRDYTDKLKY
;
A
#
# COMPACT_ATOMS: atom_id res chain seq x y z
N MET A 1 2.86 75.09 79.50
CA MET A 1 3.88 74.22 80.13
C MET A 1 3.64 72.78 79.72
N LYS A 2 4.66 72.14 79.15
CA LYS A 2 4.93 70.68 79.07
C LYS A 2 3.87 69.80 78.38
N LYS A 3 4.18 68.89 77.45
CA LYS A 3 5.44 68.44 76.84
C LYS A 3 5.09 67.71 75.53
N THR A 4 5.91 67.98 74.53
CA THR A 4 6.16 67.29 73.27
C THR A 4 6.43 65.79 73.45
N VAL A 5 5.91 64.93 72.55
CA VAL A 5 6.66 63.85 71.89
C VAL A 5 6.06 63.61 70.50
N CYS A 6 6.91 63.76 69.48
CA CYS A 6 6.67 63.44 68.08
C CYS A 6 6.63 61.92 67.84
N ALA A 7 5.77 61.48 66.92
CA ALA A 7 5.96 60.23 66.19
C ALA A 7 5.68 60.49 64.70
N VAL A 8 6.76 60.61 63.94
CA VAL A 8 6.80 60.57 62.48
C VAL A 8 7.10 59.14 62.10
N LEU A 9 6.24 58.47 61.32
CA LEU A 9 6.63 57.29 60.55
C LEU A 9 5.66 57.05 59.38
N GLY A 10 6.12 57.47 58.20
CA GLY A 10 6.02 56.80 56.90
C GLY A 10 4.66 56.26 56.42
N MET A 11 3.99 57.03 55.55
CA MET A 11 3.13 56.45 54.51
C MET A 11 4.01 55.68 53.51
N ALA A 12 3.87 54.34 53.47
CA ALA A 12 4.37 53.53 52.38
C ALA A 12 3.32 53.47 51.27
N LEU A 13 3.45 54.35 50.27
CA LEU A 13 2.90 54.16 48.93
C LEU A 13 3.71 53.03 48.26
N ILE A 14 3.18 51.81 48.25
CA ILE A 14 3.69 50.76 47.37
C ILE A 14 2.96 50.95 46.04
N GLY A 15 3.71 51.47 45.06
CA GLY A 15 3.26 51.66 43.70
C GLY A 15 2.78 50.34 43.10
N GLY A 16 1.67 50.42 42.37
CA GLY A 16 1.24 49.37 41.47
C GLY A 16 2.34 49.13 40.44
N ALA A 17 3.10 48.05 40.64
CA ALA A 17 3.86 47.46 39.56
C ALA A 17 2.85 46.94 38.55
N VAL A 18 2.70 47.69 37.46
CA VAL A 18 2.13 47.23 36.21
C VAL A 18 2.92 45.97 35.83
N PHE A 19 2.37 44.80 36.14
CA PHE A 19 2.81 43.57 35.49
C PHE A 19 2.38 43.70 34.04
N THR A 20 3.28 44.24 33.21
CA THR A 20 3.32 43.98 31.78
C THR A 20 3.15 42.48 31.60
N GLY A 21 1.97 42.10 31.11
CA GLY A 21 1.65 40.72 30.82
C GLY A 21 2.74 40.15 29.93
N CYS A 22 3.47 39.17 30.46
CA CYS A 22 4.14 38.20 29.60
C CYS A 22 3.02 37.55 28.79
N SER A 23 2.91 37.96 27.52
CA SER A 23 2.20 37.23 26.49
C SER A 23 2.73 35.80 26.52
N LYS A 24 2.03 34.90 27.20
CA LYS A 24 2.21 33.47 26.98
C LYS A 24 1.84 33.26 25.52
N THR A 25 2.83 33.08 24.67
CA THR A 25 2.68 32.32 23.43
C THR A 25 2.40 30.87 23.83
N GLY A 26 1.18 30.63 24.34
CA GLY A 26 0.62 29.30 24.45
C GLY A 26 0.17 28.92 23.05
N GLY A 27 1.01 28.22 22.30
CA GLY A 27 0.51 27.44 21.18
C GLY A 27 -0.40 26.37 21.80
N ASP A 28 -1.67 26.37 21.44
CA ASP A 28 -2.61 25.35 21.88
C ASP A 28 -2.03 23.96 21.54
N VAL A 29 -1.84 23.13 22.57
CA VAL A 29 -1.38 21.76 22.38
C VAL A 29 -2.45 21.01 21.59
N VAL A 30 -2.11 20.56 20.37
CA VAL A 30 -3.02 19.76 19.54
C VAL A 30 -3.08 18.35 20.12
N MET A 31 -4.28 17.96 20.58
CA MET A 31 -4.55 16.62 21.10
C MET A 31 -4.42 15.57 19.99
N ASN A 32 -3.98 14.35 20.34
CA ASN A 32 -3.75 13.28 19.36
C ASN A 32 -5.01 12.96 18.53
N LYS A 33 -6.19 13.03 19.15
CA LYS A 33 -7.49 12.81 18.49
C LYS A 33 -7.79 13.79 17.36
N ASP A 34 -7.17 14.97 17.37
CA ASP A 34 -7.40 16.04 16.40
C ASP A 34 -6.29 16.11 15.33
N LYS A 35 -5.24 15.28 15.46
CA LYS A 35 -4.12 15.22 14.52
C LYS A 35 -4.49 14.48 13.23
N PRO A 36 -3.82 14.77 12.10
CA PRO A 36 -3.99 14.04 10.85
C PRO A 36 -3.66 12.55 10.97
N LEU A 37 -4.45 11.72 10.28
CA LEU A 37 -4.28 10.28 10.23
C LEU A 37 -4.46 9.80 8.78
N VAL A 38 -3.49 9.08 8.24
CA VAL A 38 -3.62 8.42 6.93
C VAL A 38 -3.47 6.91 7.10
N PHE A 39 -4.52 6.15 6.82
CA PHE A 39 -4.34 4.72 6.58
C PHE A 39 -3.73 4.52 5.20
N PHE A 40 -2.84 3.54 5.03
CA PHE A 40 -2.25 3.30 3.71
C PHE A 40 -1.98 1.83 3.41
N ASN A 41 -1.99 1.50 2.11
CA ASN A 41 -1.83 0.17 1.54
C ASN A 41 -2.95 -0.81 1.96
N ARG A 42 -3.12 -1.10 3.25
CA ARG A 42 -4.19 -1.95 3.80
C ARG A 42 -5.36 -1.06 4.28
N GLN A 43 -6.44 -0.99 3.49
CA GLN A 43 -7.59 -0.15 3.80
C GLN A 43 -8.35 -0.70 5.02
N PRO A 44 -8.85 0.15 5.94
CA PRO A 44 -9.77 -0.29 6.98
C PRO A 44 -11.02 -0.95 6.38
N SER A 45 -11.23 -2.23 6.67
CA SER A 45 -12.32 -3.01 6.09
C SER A 45 -12.62 -4.26 6.91
N ASP A 46 -13.82 -4.80 6.72
CA ASP A 46 -14.15 -6.15 7.17
C ASP A 46 -13.33 -7.19 6.37
N PRO A 47 -12.56 -8.08 7.03
CA PRO A 47 -11.69 -9.03 6.33
C PRO A 47 -12.48 -10.12 5.59
N THR A 48 -13.75 -10.34 5.92
CA THR A 48 -14.62 -11.33 5.27
C THR A 48 -15.32 -10.71 4.06
N THR A 49 -16.07 -9.63 4.25
CA THR A 49 -16.88 -9.02 3.19
C THR A 49 -16.09 -8.05 2.30
N GLY A 50 -15.00 -7.48 2.83
CA GLY A 50 -14.25 -6.40 2.17
C GLY A 50 -14.90 -5.02 2.29
N GLU A 51 -16.05 -4.91 2.97
CA GLU A 51 -16.74 -3.64 3.21
C GLU A 51 -15.85 -2.68 4.00
N ILE A 52 -15.77 -1.43 3.55
CA ILE A 52 -14.89 -0.43 4.17
C ILE A 52 -15.42 -0.04 5.56
N ASP A 53 -14.52 -0.04 6.54
CA ASP A 53 -14.83 0.40 7.90
C ASP A 53 -14.88 1.93 7.95
N MET A 54 -16.07 2.46 7.68
CA MET A 54 -16.32 3.89 7.73
C MET A 54 -16.26 4.45 9.16
N ALA A 55 -16.31 3.64 10.22
CA ALA A 55 -16.09 4.13 11.58
C ALA A 55 -14.60 4.51 11.77
N ALA A 56 -13.68 3.67 11.28
CA ALA A 56 -12.25 4.03 11.24
C ALA A 56 -11.99 5.22 10.33
N MET A 57 -12.57 5.26 9.12
CA MET A 57 -12.37 6.36 8.16
C MET A 57 -12.96 7.70 8.64
N ASN A 58 -13.97 7.67 9.49
CA ASN A 58 -14.60 8.85 10.08
C ASN A 58 -14.09 9.17 11.50
N TRP A 59 -12.92 8.62 11.89
CA TRP A 59 -12.28 8.93 13.17
C TRP A 59 -12.21 10.43 13.45
N ASN A 60 -11.70 11.20 12.49
CA ASN A 60 -11.83 12.66 12.48
C ASN A 60 -11.90 13.20 11.03
N SER A 61 -12.08 14.51 10.89
CA SER A 61 -12.14 15.17 9.57
C SER A 61 -10.80 15.18 8.81
N LYS A 62 -9.71 14.79 9.47
CA LYS A 62 -8.35 14.72 8.94
C LYS A 62 -7.88 13.27 8.72
N THR A 63 -8.81 12.32 8.67
CA THR A 63 -8.56 10.91 8.38
C THR A 63 -8.73 10.59 6.90
N TYR A 64 -7.74 10.01 6.25
CA TYR A 64 -7.79 9.59 4.83
C TYR A 64 -7.22 8.19 4.64
N TYR A 65 -7.47 7.60 3.47
CA TYR A 65 -6.80 6.39 3.03
C TYR A 65 -6.00 6.66 1.76
N VAL A 66 -4.81 6.07 1.63
CA VAL A 66 -4.02 6.09 0.41
C VAL A 66 -3.68 4.68 -0.03
N GLY A 67 -4.00 4.37 -1.28
CA GLY A 67 -3.75 3.07 -1.90
C GLY A 67 -3.80 3.17 -3.41
N PHE A 68 -4.30 2.12 -4.05
CA PHE A 68 -4.52 2.05 -5.49
C PHE A 68 -5.90 1.48 -5.78
N ASP A 69 -6.40 1.65 -7.00
CA ASP A 69 -7.66 1.02 -7.41
C ASP A 69 -7.46 -0.50 -7.50
N ALA A 70 -7.73 -1.23 -6.41
CA ALA A 70 -7.50 -2.66 -6.35
C ALA A 70 -8.34 -3.43 -7.37
N ALA A 71 -9.61 -3.06 -7.57
CA ALA A 71 -10.52 -3.70 -8.50
C ALA A 71 -10.10 -3.45 -9.96
N GLY A 72 -9.82 -2.20 -10.32
CA GLY A 72 -9.25 -1.86 -11.63
C GLY A 72 -7.89 -2.53 -11.83
N GLY A 73 -7.10 -2.68 -10.76
CA GLY A 73 -5.84 -3.38 -10.75
C GLY A 73 -5.93 -4.84 -11.16
N GLY A 74 -6.84 -5.60 -10.54
CA GLY A 74 -7.12 -6.99 -10.95
C GLY A 74 -7.55 -7.10 -12.41
N ALA A 75 -8.36 -6.15 -12.90
CA ALA A 75 -8.74 -6.09 -14.31
C ALA A 75 -7.54 -5.81 -15.24
N VAL A 76 -6.61 -4.93 -14.82
CA VAL A 76 -5.36 -4.66 -15.55
C VAL A 76 -4.48 -5.92 -15.62
N GLN A 77 -4.36 -6.68 -14.51
CA GLN A 77 -3.62 -7.94 -14.51
C GLN A 77 -4.25 -8.98 -15.43
N GLY A 78 -5.57 -9.15 -15.35
CA GLY A 78 -6.32 -10.05 -16.22
C GLY A 78 -6.17 -9.67 -17.70
N LYS A 79 -6.23 -8.37 -18.01
CA LYS A 79 -6.01 -7.86 -19.38
C LYS A 79 -4.58 -8.13 -19.85
N LEU A 80 -3.57 -7.89 -19.02
CA LEU A 80 -2.17 -8.16 -19.33
C LEU A 80 -1.96 -9.62 -19.74
N ILE A 81 -2.55 -10.55 -19.00
CA ILE A 81 -2.51 -11.99 -19.28
C ILE A 81 -3.24 -12.30 -20.60
N ALA A 82 -4.46 -11.78 -20.78
CA ALA A 82 -5.24 -12.01 -21.99
C ALA A 82 -4.56 -11.47 -23.26
N ASP A 83 -3.97 -10.28 -23.19
CA ASP A 83 -3.22 -9.68 -24.29
C ASP A 83 -1.99 -10.54 -24.65
N TYR A 84 -1.24 -11.00 -23.64
CA TYR A 84 -0.12 -11.91 -23.85
C TYR A 84 -0.55 -13.19 -24.57
N LEU A 85 -1.59 -13.86 -24.06
CA LEU A 85 -2.12 -15.10 -24.64
C LEU A 85 -2.64 -14.90 -26.07
N ALA A 86 -3.35 -13.80 -26.34
CA ALA A 86 -3.86 -13.49 -27.67
C ALA A 86 -2.75 -13.36 -28.72
N SER A 87 -1.56 -12.89 -28.30
CA SER A 87 -0.38 -12.74 -29.16
C SER A 87 0.54 -13.96 -29.22
N ALA A 88 0.34 -14.94 -28.33
CA ALA A 88 1.22 -16.10 -28.19
C ALA A 88 0.94 -17.20 -29.22
N ASP A 89 1.91 -18.09 -29.43
CA ASP A 89 1.68 -19.33 -30.20
C ASP A 89 0.96 -20.36 -29.33
N SER A 90 -0.28 -20.69 -29.70
CA SER A 90 -1.08 -21.73 -29.05
C SER A 90 -0.34 -23.05 -28.83
N ALA A 91 0.53 -23.49 -29.76
CA ALA A 91 1.24 -24.76 -29.65
C ALA A 91 2.42 -24.70 -28.66
N VAL A 92 2.85 -23.49 -28.29
CA VAL A 92 3.87 -23.28 -27.25
C VAL A 92 3.23 -23.15 -25.88
N ILE A 93 2.07 -22.49 -25.81
CA ILE A 93 1.32 -22.30 -24.56
C ILE A 93 0.66 -23.59 -24.11
N ASP A 94 -0.05 -24.32 -24.98
CA ASP A 94 -0.63 -25.63 -24.69
C ASP A 94 0.47 -26.70 -24.75
N ARG A 95 1.14 -26.93 -23.62
CA ARG A 95 2.40 -27.70 -23.57
C ARG A 95 2.19 -29.20 -23.77
N ASN A 96 0.99 -29.72 -23.53
CA ASN A 96 0.66 -31.13 -23.71
C ASN A 96 -0.25 -31.39 -24.93
N GLY A 97 -0.77 -30.35 -25.58
CA GLY A 97 -1.60 -30.43 -26.78
C GLY A 97 -3.03 -30.90 -26.51
N ASP A 98 -3.54 -30.78 -25.29
CA ASP A 98 -4.87 -31.28 -24.92
C ASP A 98 -6.00 -30.27 -25.17
N GLY A 99 -5.67 -29.06 -25.63
CA GLY A 99 -6.62 -27.99 -25.88
C GLY A 99 -7.05 -27.23 -24.61
N ILE A 100 -6.35 -27.42 -23.50
CA ILE A 100 -6.58 -26.77 -22.21
C ILE A 100 -5.37 -25.89 -21.88
N LEU A 101 -5.64 -24.67 -21.40
CA LEU A 101 -4.68 -23.84 -20.68
C LEU A 101 -4.82 -24.14 -19.19
N GLY A 102 -3.92 -24.96 -18.65
CA GLY A 102 -3.84 -25.24 -17.22
C GLY A 102 -3.00 -24.20 -16.49
N TYR A 103 -3.55 -23.53 -15.48
CA TYR A 103 -2.78 -22.58 -14.67
C TYR A 103 -2.85 -22.86 -13.17
N VAL A 104 -1.82 -22.45 -12.45
CA VAL A 104 -1.83 -22.39 -10.97
C VAL A 104 -1.84 -20.94 -10.50
N LEU A 105 -2.46 -20.71 -9.34
CA LEU A 105 -2.65 -19.38 -8.78
C LEU A 105 -2.06 -19.29 -7.35
N CYS A 106 -1.09 -18.39 -7.17
CA CYS A 106 -0.59 -17.99 -5.86
C CYS A 106 -1.49 -16.88 -5.28
N ILE A 107 -2.24 -17.20 -4.23
CA ILE A 107 -3.13 -16.28 -3.54
C ILE A 107 -2.41 -15.68 -2.32
N GLY A 108 -2.59 -14.38 -2.10
CA GLY A 108 -2.02 -13.66 -0.95
C GLY A 108 -2.76 -13.90 0.37
N ASP A 109 -2.81 -12.86 1.19
CA ASP A 109 -3.68 -12.82 2.37
C ASP A 109 -5.15 -12.84 1.95
N VAL A 110 -5.86 -13.93 2.22
CA VAL A 110 -7.28 -14.11 1.83
C VAL A 110 -8.22 -13.08 2.46
N GLY A 111 -7.83 -12.47 3.59
CA GLY A 111 -8.58 -11.39 4.23
C GLY A 111 -8.32 -10.01 3.63
N HIS A 112 -7.32 -9.89 2.73
CA HIS A 112 -6.92 -8.62 2.14
C HIS A 112 -7.68 -8.31 0.85
N ASN A 113 -8.17 -7.08 0.72
CA ASN A 113 -8.94 -6.65 -0.45
C ASN A 113 -8.14 -6.77 -1.77
N ASP A 114 -6.82 -6.55 -1.73
CA ASP A 114 -6.00 -6.72 -2.94
C ASP A 114 -5.97 -8.16 -3.43
N SER A 115 -5.84 -9.15 -2.55
CA SER A 115 -5.84 -10.57 -2.94
C SER A 115 -7.15 -10.94 -3.62
N LYS A 116 -8.27 -10.46 -3.05
CA LYS A 116 -9.62 -10.68 -3.57
C LYS A 116 -9.74 -10.07 -4.97
N ALA A 117 -9.41 -8.79 -5.11
CA ALA A 117 -9.54 -8.07 -6.36
C ALA A 117 -8.64 -8.64 -7.48
N ARG A 118 -7.37 -8.95 -7.17
CA ARG A 118 -6.42 -9.55 -8.12
C ARG A 118 -6.89 -10.94 -8.57
N THR A 119 -7.29 -11.78 -7.62
CA THR A 119 -7.83 -13.13 -7.90
C THR A 119 -9.11 -13.07 -8.75
N GLU A 120 -10.05 -12.19 -8.41
CA GLU A 120 -11.27 -11.98 -9.18
C GLU A 120 -10.97 -11.52 -10.60
N GLY A 121 -10.07 -10.55 -10.77
CA GLY A 121 -9.67 -10.04 -12.08
C GLY A 121 -9.05 -11.10 -12.98
N ILE A 122 -8.11 -11.90 -12.44
CA ILE A 122 -7.50 -13.03 -13.16
C ILE A 122 -8.57 -14.05 -13.57
N ARG A 123 -9.38 -14.52 -12.61
CA ARG A 123 -10.40 -15.55 -12.86
C ARG A 123 -11.46 -15.06 -13.85
N LYS A 124 -11.84 -13.78 -13.81
CA LYS A 124 -12.76 -13.19 -14.78
C LYS A 124 -12.16 -13.15 -16.18
N ALA A 125 -10.91 -12.70 -16.31
CA ALA A 125 -10.23 -12.64 -17.60
C ALA A 125 -10.05 -14.02 -18.24
N LEU A 126 -9.78 -15.04 -17.41
CA LEU A 126 -9.61 -16.44 -17.83
C LEU A 126 -10.93 -17.23 -17.93
N GLY A 127 -12.07 -16.61 -17.58
CA GLY A 127 -13.39 -17.24 -17.61
C GLY A 127 -13.66 -18.25 -16.47
N THR A 128 -12.74 -18.40 -15.52
CA THR A 128 -12.81 -19.37 -14.40
C THR A 128 -13.53 -18.84 -13.15
N TRP A 129 -14.04 -17.60 -13.19
CA TRP A 129 -14.77 -16.98 -12.08
C TRP A 129 -16.12 -17.66 -11.80
N ASP A 130 -16.29 -18.09 -10.54
CA ASP A 130 -17.51 -18.74 -10.02
C ASP A 130 -18.18 -17.93 -8.88
N GLY A 131 -17.88 -16.63 -8.78
CA GLY A 131 -18.45 -15.77 -7.73
C GLY A 131 -17.68 -15.76 -6.41
N SER A 132 -16.52 -16.40 -6.32
CA SER A 132 -15.67 -16.41 -5.12
C SER A 132 -14.18 -16.28 -5.44
N THR A 133 -13.48 -15.59 -4.54
CA THR A 133 -12.01 -15.45 -4.53
C THR A 133 -11.33 -16.54 -3.71
N ASP A 134 -12.09 -17.44 -3.09
CA ASP A 134 -11.54 -18.48 -2.23
C ASP A 134 -10.74 -19.50 -3.06
N PRO A 135 -9.68 -20.08 -2.48
CA PRO A 135 -8.97 -21.22 -3.06
C PRO A 135 -9.93 -22.35 -3.49
N GLY A 136 -9.79 -22.84 -4.73
CA GLY A 136 -10.56 -23.96 -5.25
C GLY A 136 -12.03 -23.68 -5.61
N LYS A 137 -12.53 -22.43 -5.47
CA LYS A 137 -13.86 -22.02 -5.92
C LYS A 137 -13.80 -21.46 -7.35
N VAL A 138 -13.79 -22.37 -8.31
CA VAL A 138 -13.58 -22.09 -9.73
C VAL A 138 -14.44 -22.98 -10.61
N LYS A 139 -14.63 -22.54 -11.86
CA LYS A 139 -15.25 -23.31 -12.94
C LYS A 139 -14.31 -23.41 -14.15
N GLU A 140 -14.63 -24.29 -15.10
CA GLU A 140 -13.97 -24.31 -16.41
C GLU A 140 -14.25 -22.99 -17.16
N GLY A 141 -13.19 -22.39 -17.69
CA GLY A 141 -13.23 -21.18 -18.50
C GLY A 141 -12.88 -21.43 -19.96
N SER A 142 -12.71 -20.35 -20.72
CA SER A 142 -12.23 -20.40 -22.10
C SER A 142 -11.54 -19.09 -22.47
N ILE A 143 -10.46 -19.17 -23.24
CA ILE A 143 -9.74 -17.97 -23.72
C ILE A 143 -9.17 -18.18 -25.12
N SER A 144 -8.94 -17.09 -25.84
CA SER A 144 -8.25 -17.12 -27.14
C SER A 144 -6.73 -17.07 -26.94
N VAL A 145 -6.02 -18.03 -27.52
CA VAL A 145 -4.56 -18.10 -27.55
C VAL A 145 -4.12 -18.18 -29.02
N GLY A 146 -3.40 -17.17 -29.52
CA GLY A 146 -2.96 -17.15 -30.92
C GLY A 146 -4.07 -17.36 -31.95
N GLY A 147 -5.30 -16.89 -31.67
CA GLY A 147 -6.47 -17.07 -32.52
C GLY A 147 -7.20 -18.42 -32.38
N LYS A 148 -6.71 -19.36 -31.56
CA LYS A 148 -7.43 -20.59 -31.21
C LYS A 148 -8.12 -20.44 -29.86
N THR A 149 -9.32 -20.99 -29.70
CA THR A 149 -9.97 -21.04 -28.39
C THR A 149 -9.52 -22.28 -27.64
N LEU A 150 -8.94 -22.08 -26.45
CA LEU A 150 -8.62 -23.15 -25.50
C LEU A 150 -9.63 -23.13 -24.35
N LYS A 151 -9.87 -24.31 -23.77
CA LYS A 151 -10.47 -24.40 -22.43
C LYS A 151 -9.49 -23.86 -21.40
N VAL A 152 -9.96 -23.39 -20.26
CA VAL A 152 -9.08 -22.93 -19.18
C VAL A 152 -9.45 -23.63 -17.88
N VAL A 153 -8.43 -24.15 -17.20
CA VAL A 153 -8.59 -24.83 -15.90
C VAL A 153 -7.59 -24.25 -14.90
N GLU A 154 -8.11 -23.73 -13.78
CA GLU A 154 -7.29 -23.48 -12.60
C GLU A 154 -6.96 -24.84 -11.96
N LEU A 155 -5.76 -25.36 -12.23
CA LEU A 155 -5.30 -26.65 -11.71
C LEU A 155 -5.26 -26.65 -10.19
N GLU A 156 -4.79 -25.53 -9.63
CA GLU A 156 -4.81 -25.28 -8.19
C GLU A 156 -4.63 -23.77 -7.89
N GLY A 157 -5.49 -23.22 -7.05
CA GLY A 157 -5.28 -21.92 -6.41
C GLY A 157 -5.02 -22.13 -4.92
N LYS A 158 -3.97 -21.51 -4.38
CA LYS A 158 -3.54 -21.73 -2.99
C LYS A 158 -3.08 -20.44 -2.33
N ALA A 159 -3.50 -20.22 -1.08
CA ALA A 159 -2.96 -19.14 -0.24
C ALA A 159 -1.52 -19.47 0.18
N MET A 160 -0.59 -18.56 -0.08
CA MET A 160 0.83 -18.74 0.26
C MET A 160 1.11 -18.22 1.65
N THR A 161 0.83 -19.09 2.63
CA THR A 161 1.03 -18.82 4.05
C THR A 161 2.25 -19.60 4.56
N GLY A 162 3.17 -18.91 5.23
CA GLY A 162 4.30 -19.52 5.91
C GLY A 162 3.87 -20.37 7.10
N THR A 163 4.76 -21.22 7.59
CA THR A 163 4.51 -22.07 8.78
C THR A 163 4.34 -21.27 10.07
N ASP A 164 4.78 -20.00 10.06
CA ASP A 164 4.60 -18.99 11.11
C ASP A 164 3.33 -18.15 10.95
N GLY A 165 2.52 -18.41 9.91
CA GLY A 165 1.29 -17.67 9.59
C GLY A 165 1.49 -16.48 8.65
N SER A 166 2.73 -16.13 8.29
CA SER A 166 3.05 -15.02 7.36
C SER A 166 2.30 -15.18 6.04
N THR A 167 1.58 -14.15 5.59
CA THR A 167 0.90 -14.13 4.29
C THR A 167 1.81 -13.58 3.21
N TRP A 168 1.47 -13.78 1.93
CA TRP A 168 2.30 -13.37 0.79
C TRP A 168 3.69 -14.01 0.78
N ASN A 169 3.81 -15.22 1.32
CA ASN A 169 5.09 -15.82 1.65
C ASN A 169 5.79 -16.42 0.41
N ALA A 170 6.97 -15.88 0.07
CA ALA A 170 7.75 -16.32 -1.08
C ALA A 170 8.25 -17.77 -0.95
N ASN A 171 8.66 -18.22 0.25
CA ASN A 171 9.12 -19.60 0.45
C ASN A 171 7.99 -20.60 0.26
N ALA A 172 6.78 -20.30 0.77
CA ALA A 172 5.60 -21.10 0.55
C ALA A 172 5.25 -21.19 -0.95
N ALA A 173 5.45 -20.11 -1.70
CA ALA A 173 5.29 -20.09 -3.16
C ALA A 173 6.34 -20.97 -3.87
N THR A 174 7.60 -20.93 -3.44
CA THR A 174 8.68 -21.82 -3.94
C THR A 174 8.33 -23.30 -3.73
N GLU A 175 7.92 -23.66 -2.52
CA GLU A 175 7.54 -25.03 -2.16
C GLU A 175 6.31 -25.50 -2.95
N ALA A 176 5.27 -24.66 -3.04
CA ALA A 176 4.07 -24.96 -3.81
C ALA A 176 4.40 -25.17 -5.29
N MET A 177 5.22 -24.30 -5.88
CA MET A 177 5.63 -24.40 -7.28
C MET A 177 6.40 -25.69 -7.56
N GLY A 178 7.32 -26.10 -6.66
CA GLY A 178 8.03 -27.37 -6.81
C GLY A 178 7.11 -28.60 -6.76
N GLY A 179 6.11 -28.55 -5.88
CA GLY A 179 5.05 -29.56 -5.81
C GLY A 179 4.17 -29.59 -7.06
N TRP A 180 3.74 -28.43 -7.55
CA TRP A 180 2.91 -28.29 -8.75
C TRP A 180 3.62 -28.74 -10.02
N ALA A 181 4.89 -28.39 -10.19
CA ALA A 181 5.70 -28.87 -11.31
C ALA A 181 5.77 -30.41 -11.34
N THR A 182 5.90 -31.05 -10.18
CA THR A 182 5.91 -32.52 -10.06
C THR A 182 4.52 -33.13 -10.29
N LYS A 183 3.48 -32.53 -9.72
CA LYS A 183 2.10 -33.03 -9.74
C LYS A 183 1.44 -32.91 -11.12
N PHE A 184 1.60 -31.76 -11.77
CA PHE A 184 0.89 -31.42 -13.00
C PHE A 184 1.75 -31.61 -14.26
N GLY A 185 3.08 -31.54 -14.14
CA GLY A 185 3.99 -31.77 -15.26
C GLY A 185 3.69 -30.85 -16.46
N ASN A 186 3.33 -31.44 -17.60
CA ASN A 186 3.02 -30.70 -18.81
C ASN A 186 1.57 -30.20 -18.90
N GLN A 187 0.72 -30.47 -17.90
CA GLN A 187 -0.59 -29.80 -17.80
C GLN A 187 -0.46 -28.35 -17.31
N LEU A 188 0.68 -27.99 -16.70
CA LEU A 188 0.91 -26.64 -16.20
C LEU A 188 1.43 -25.72 -17.30
N ASP A 189 0.58 -24.85 -17.83
CA ASP A 189 0.91 -23.96 -18.94
C ASP A 189 1.23 -22.53 -18.49
N MET A 190 0.78 -22.13 -17.30
CA MET A 190 1.00 -20.77 -16.80
C MET A 190 0.97 -20.70 -15.26
N VAL A 191 1.81 -19.84 -14.70
CA VAL A 191 1.79 -19.49 -13.28
C VAL A 191 1.26 -18.05 -13.14
N VAL A 192 0.27 -17.85 -12.28
CA VAL A 192 -0.24 -16.51 -11.97
C VAL A 192 -0.12 -16.28 -10.48
N SER A 193 0.20 -15.06 -10.08
CA SER A 193 0.37 -14.70 -8.68
C SER A 193 -0.33 -13.39 -8.37
N ASN A 194 -0.95 -13.31 -7.19
CA ASN A 194 -1.47 -12.05 -6.68
C ASN A 194 -0.34 -11.04 -6.39
N ASN A 195 0.94 -11.41 -6.27
CA ASN A 195 2.03 -10.44 -6.19
C ASN A 195 3.38 -10.94 -6.75
N ASP A 196 4.32 -10.00 -6.90
CA ASP A 196 5.67 -10.24 -7.39
C ASP A 196 6.48 -11.09 -6.43
N GLY A 197 6.39 -10.87 -5.12
CA GLY A 197 7.16 -11.64 -4.13
C GLY A 197 6.90 -13.16 -4.23
N MET A 198 5.64 -13.56 -4.39
CA MET A 198 5.29 -14.97 -4.59
C MET A 198 5.65 -15.45 -6.00
N ALA A 199 5.48 -14.63 -7.04
CA ALA A 199 5.87 -14.99 -8.42
C ALA A 199 7.39 -15.26 -8.53
N MET A 200 8.19 -14.38 -7.92
CA MET A 200 9.63 -14.51 -7.82
C MET A 200 10.03 -15.71 -6.97
N GLY A 201 9.26 -16.03 -5.91
CA GLY A 201 9.38 -17.28 -5.16
C GLY A 201 9.17 -18.52 -6.03
N CYS A 202 8.11 -18.55 -6.85
CA CYS A 202 7.89 -19.65 -7.81
C CYS A 202 9.10 -19.84 -8.75
N LEU A 203 9.69 -18.75 -9.25
CA LEU A 203 10.89 -18.79 -10.09
C LEU A 203 12.15 -19.34 -9.38
N GLN A 204 12.16 -19.43 -8.04
CA GLN A 204 13.24 -20.08 -7.28
C GLN A 204 13.11 -21.60 -7.20
N ALA A 205 11.97 -22.19 -7.61
CA ALA A 205 11.80 -23.63 -7.60
C ALA A 205 12.84 -24.29 -8.54
N SER A 206 13.62 -25.24 -8.02
CA SER A 206 14.72 -25.88 -8.78
C SER A 206 14.26 -26.67 -10.00
N ASN A 207 12.98 -27.06 -10.01
CA ASN A 207 12.30 -27.75 -11.09
C ASN A 207 11.24 -26.88 -11.78
N TYR A 208 11.37 -25.54 -11.73
CA TYR A 208 10.49 -24.64 -12.48
C TYR A 208 10.51 -25.02 -13.98
N PRO A 209 9.36 -25.32 -14.61
CA PRO A 209 9.36 -25.82 -15.98
C PRO A 209 9.80 -24.72 -16.95
N ALA A 210 10.83 -24.99 -17.75
CA ALA A 210 11.33 -24.04 -18.74
C ALA A 210 10.23 -23.62 -19.73
N GLY A 211 10.14 -22.31 -19.98
CA GLY A 211 9.18 -21.74 -20.94
C GLY A 211 7.76 -21.54 -20.41
N VAL A 212 7.44 -21.97 -19.18
CA VAL A 212 6.15 -21.65 -18.55
C VAL A 212 6.12 -20.16 -18.22
N PRO A 213 5.19 -19.36 -18.77
CA PRO A 213 5.02 -17.96 -18.40
C PRO A 213 4.58 -17.80 -16.95
N VAL A 214 5.05 -16.72 -16.32
CA VAL A 214 4.67 -16.34 -14.96
C VAL A 214 4.31 -14.86 -14.90
N PHE A 215 3.21 -14.56 -14.23
CA PHE A 215 2.72 -13.20 -14.01
C PHE A 215 2.65 -12.85 -12.53
N GLY A 216 3.20 -11.69 -12.19
CA GLY A 216 3.14 -11.10 -10.87
C GLY A 216 2.23 -9.87 -10.81
N TYR A 217 2.40 -9.11 -9.74
CA TYR A 217 1.75 -7.83 -9.48
C TYR A 217 2.62 -7.08 -8.46
N ASP A 218 2.92 -5.80 -8.69
CA ASP A 218 3.48 -4.79 -7.78
C ASP A 218 4.52 -3.91 -8.52
N ALA A 219 5.16 -4.48 -9.56
CA ALA A 219 6.31 -3.90 -10.25
C ALA A 219 7.52 -3.69 -9.32
N ASN A 220 7.81 -4.70 -8.49
CA ASN A 220 9.01 -4.71 -7.66
C ASN A 220 10.29 -4.69 -8.51
N ALA A 221 11.36 -4.10 -7.99
CA ALA A 221 12.61 -3.92 -8.73
C ALA A 221 13.15 -5.23 -9.31
N ASP A 222 13.16 -6.31 -8.53
CA ASP A 222 13.58 -7.65 -8.93
C ASP A 222 12.65 -8.28 -9.98
N ALA A 223 11.34 -8.04 -9.89
CA ALA A 223 10.37 -8.44 -10.90
C ALA A 223 10.59 -7.69 -12.23
N ILE A 224 10.84 -6.39 -12.19
CA ILE A 224 11.17 -5.58 -13.37
C ILE A 224 12.46 -6.05 -14.03
N GLU A 225 13.50 -6.32 -13.25
CA GLU A 225 14.74 -6.93 -13.74
C GLU A 225 14.50 -8.33 -14.33
N ALA A 226 13.65 -9.14 -13.69
CA ALA A 226 13.29 -10.46 -14.19
C ALA A 226 12.52 -10.41 -15.51
N ILE A 227 11.69 -9.39 -15.74
CA ILE A 227 11.06 -9.13 -17.04
C ILE A 227 12.12 -8.78 -18.08
N GLY A 228 13.04 -7.87 -17.75
CA GLY A 228 14.15 -7.51 -18.63
C GLY A 228 15.06 -8.69 -18.99
N ALA A 229 15.19 -9.65 -18.08
CA ALA A 229 15.93 -10.90 -18.27
C ALA A 229 15.11 -12.01 -18.95
N GLY A 230 13.83 -11.78 -19.28
CA GLY A 230 12.95 -12.78 -19.90
C GLY A 230 12.53 -13.94 -18.99
N LYS A 231 12.64 -13.78 -17.67
CA LYS A 231 12.25 -14.79 -16.66
C LYS A 231 10.81 -14.60 -16.19
N LEU A 232 10.42 -13.38 -15.84
CA LEU A 232 9.05 -13.02 -15.49
C LEU A 232 8.35 -12.50 -16.76
N THR A 233 7.13 -12.93 -17.04
CA THR A 233 6.41 -12.56 -18.28
C THR A 233 5.80 -11.16 -18.19
N GLY A 234 5.27 -10.82 -17.02
CA GLY A 234 4.73 -9.49 -16.76
C GLY A 234 4.31 -9.29 -15.31
N THR A 235 4.11 -8.03 -14.96
CA THR A 235 3.60 -7.60 -13.64
C THR A 235 2.70 -6.38 -13.83
N VAL A 236 2.10 -5.88 -12.75
CA VAL A 236 1.29 -4.66 -12.75
C VAL A 236 1.91 -3.67 -11.78
N SER A 237 2.25 -2.48 -12.27
CA SER A 237 2.61 -1.36 -11.40
C SER A 237 1.37 -0.78 -10.76
N GLN A 238 1.40 -0.66 -9.44
CA GLN A 238 0.41 0.07 -8.64
C GLN A 238 0.85 1.51 -8.34
N ASN A 239 1.88 2.03 -9.03
CA ASN A 239 2.42 3.38 -8.83
C ASN A 239 2.80 3.68 -7.36
N VAL A 240 3.68 2.86 -6.79
CA VAL A 240 4.13 2.96 -5.39
C VAL A 240 4.67 4.35 -5.01
N ASP A 241 5.41 4.99 -5.91
CA ASP A 241 5.93 6.35 -5.72
C ASP A 241 4.81 7.39 -5.57
N ALA A 242 3.72 7.24 -6.32
CA ALA A 242 2.54 8.08 -6.21
C ALA A 242 1.83 7.87 -4.87
N GLN A 243 1.67 6.60 -4.43
CA GLN A 243 1.05 6.28 -3.14
C GLN A 243 1.88 6.79 -1.96
N ALA A 244 3.20 6.58 -1.98
CA ALA A 244 4.10 7.05 -0.93
C ALA A 244 4.09 8.58 -0.84
N THR A 245 4.16 9.26 -1.99
CA THR A 245 4.07 10.72 -2.05
C THR A 245 2.71 11.20 -1.58
N ALA A 246 1.60 10.61 -2.04
CA ALA A 246 0.25 11.02 -1.64
C ALA A 246 0.01 10.84 -0.14
N THR A 247 0.50 9.75 0.46
CA THR A 247 0.46 9.51 1.92
C THR A 247 1.11 10.67 2.66
N LEU A 248 2.31 11.07 2.25
CA LEU A 248 3.04 12.17 2.87
C LEU A 248 2.44 13.54 2.54
N GLN A 249 1.95 13.75 1.33
CA GLN A 249 1.40 15.01 0.85
C GLN A 249 0.06 15.33 1.51
N VAL A 250 -0.83 14.35 1.71
CA VAL A 250 -2.08 14.54 2.46
C VAL A 250 -1.78 15.00 3.89
N LEU A 251 -0.83 14.33 4.57
CA LEU A 251 -0.36 14.75 5.90
C LEU A 251 0.24 16.15 5.86
N ARG A 252 1.08 16.44 4.86
CA ARG A 252 1.71 17.76 4.67
C ARG A 252 0.67 18.86 4.55
N ASN A 253 -0.31 18.68 3.67
CA ASN A 253 -1.40 19.61 3.41
C ASN A 253 -2.19 19.90 4.70
N LEU A 254 -2.60 18.86 5.41
CA LEU A 254 -3.34 19.00 6.67
C LEU A 254 -2.53 19.71 7.75
N LEU A 255 -1.22 19.45 7.84
CA LEU A 255 -0.30 20.08 8.79
C LEU A 255 0.06 21.53 8.45
N ASP A 256 -0.11 21.92 7.18
CA ASP A 256 -0.01 23.31 6.71
C ASP A 256 -1.35 24.06 6.80
N GLY A 257 -2.41 23.40 7.29
CA GLY A 257 -3.71 24.01 7.53
C GLY A 257 -4.63 24.04 6.31
N LEU A 258 -4.31 23.29 5.24
CA LEU A 258 -5.23 23.11 4.12
C LEU A 258 -6.48 22.35 4.57
N ILE A 259 -7.61 22.68 3.95
CA ILE A 259 -8.93 22.13 4.26
C ILE A 259 -9.69 21.83 2.97
N GLY A 260 -10.77 21.04 3.07
CA GLY A 260 -11.62 20.74 1.92
C GLY A 260 -10.86 20.03 0.80
N GLU A 261 -11.12 20.42 -0.45
CA GLU A 261 -10.53 19.76 -1.62
C GLU A 261 -9.02 19.95 -1.74
N ASP A 262 -8.47 21.04 -1.18
CA ASP A 262 -7.04 21.33 -1.26
C ASP A 262 -6.20 20.23 -0.60
N VAL A 263 -6.75 19.54 0.40
CA VAL A 263 -6.07 18.43 1.10
C VAL A 263 -5.70 17.31 0.13
N TYR A 264 -6.57 16.98 -0.82
CA TYR A 264 -6.38 15.86 -1.75
C TYR A 264 -6.11 16.29 -3.19
N LYS A 265 -6.02 17.59 -3.47
CA LYS A 265 -5.64 18.13 -4.79
C LYS A 265 -4.22 18.70 -4.83
N LYS A 266 -3.83 19.51 -3.85
CA LYS A 266 -2.53 20.22 -3.86
C LYS A 266 -1.38 19.25 -3.64
N GLY A 267 -0.41 19.28 -4.55
CA GLY A 267 0.71 18.33 -4.58
C GLY A 267 0.35 16.97 -5.17
N ILE A 268 -0.93 16.73 -5.51
CA ILE A 268 -1.43 15.43 -5.98
C ILE A 268 -1.86 15.56 -7.43
N SER A 269 -3.03 16.16 -7.71
CA SER A 269 -3.53 16.40 -9.07
C SER A 269 -3.26 17.81 -9.57
N GLU A 270 -3.00 18.74 -8.65
CA GLU A 270 -2.63 20.13 -8.90
C GLU A 270 -1.30 20.47 -8.20
N PRO A 271 -0.50 21.42 -8.72
CA PRO A 271 0.68 21.89 -8.01
C PRO A 271 0.33 22.46 -6.62
N ASP A 272 1.13 22.13 -5.60
CA ASP A 272 1.07 22.79 -4.29
C ASP A 272 1.76 24.17 -4.31
N SER A 273 1.80 24.84 -3.15
CA SER A 273 2.45 26.15 -2.99
C SER A 273 3.97 26.13 -3.21
N TYR A 274 4.59 24.95 -3.25
CA TYR A 274 6.01 24.74 -3.53
C TYR A 274 6.26 24.27 -4.96
N GLY A 275 5.20 24.13 -5.77
CA GLY A 275 5.25 23.65 -7.14
C GLY A 275 5.40 22.13 -7.27
N ASN A 276 5.27 21.38 -6.18
CA ASN A 276 5.28 19.92 -6.22
C ASN A 276 3.96 19.40 -6.79
N LYS A 277 4.02 18.33 -7.58
CA LYS A 277 2.86 17.59 -8.06
C LYS A 277 3.26 16.15 -8.39
N ILE A 278 2.47 15.18 -7.96
CA ILE A 278 2.61 13.78 -8.39
C ILE A 278 2.35 13.68 -9.91
N SER A 279 3.27 13.04 -10.62
CA SER A 279 3.21 12.87 -12.07
C SER A 279 2.20 11.79 -12.48
N ALA A 280 2.12 10.70 -11.73
CA ALA A 280 1.16 9.63 -11.99
C ALA A 280 -0.27 10.04 -11.60
N PRO A 281 -1.30 9.56 -12.30
CA PRO A 281 -2.68 9.83 -11.92
C PRO A 281 -3.03 9.25 -10.54
N VAL A 282 -3.69 10.07 -9.72
CA VAL A 282 -4.25 9.70 -8.41
C VAL A 282 -5.68 10.22 -8.33
N GLN A 283 -6.64 9.32 -8.14
CA GLN A 283 -8.05 9.64 -8.02
C GLN A 283 -8.46 9.78 -6.56
N TYR A 284 -9.29 10.77 -6.23
CA TYR A 284 -9.97 10.85 -4.95
C TYR A 284 -11.37 10.22 -5.02
N VAL A 285 -11.69 9.36 -4.06
CA VAL A 285 -13.01 8.73 -3.88
C VAL A 285 -13.62 9.23 -2.59
N ASP A 286 -14.58 10.14 -2.71
CA ASP A 286 -15.22 10.85 -1.60
C ASP A 286 -15.88 9.90 -0.58
N SER A 287 -16.63 8.91 -1.07
CA SER A 287 -17.41 7.99 -0.23
C SER A 287 -16.58 7.18 0.77
N THR A 288 -15.29 6.96 0.47
CA THR A 288 -14.36 6.21 1.32
C THR A 288 -13.15 7.03 1.74
N LYS A 289 -13.12 8.34 1.39
CA LYS A 289 -12.01 9.28 1.67
C LYS A 289 -10.66 8.73 1.19
N ALA A 290 -10.67 8.02 0.07
CA ALA A 290 -9.53 7.30 -0.46
C ALA A 290 -8.85 8.08 -1.59
N LEU A 291 -7.51 8.10 -1.60
CA LEU A 291 -6.71 8.51 -2.74
C LEU A 291 -6.10 7.25 -3.37
N LEU A 292 -6.45 6.98 -4.62
CA LEU A 292 -6.15 5.75 -5.33
C LEU A 292 -5.26 6.06 -6.54
N ALA A 293 -4.02 5.57 -6.51
CA ALA A 293 -3.15 5.61 -7.68
C ALA A 293 -3.65 4.65 -8.76
N GLU A 294 -3.49 5.02 -10.04
CA GLU A 294 -3.85 4.15 -11.16
C GLU A 294 -2.89 2.96 -11.32
N ASN A 295 -3.35 1.91 -11.99
CA ASN A 295 -2.54 0.72 -12.26
C ASN A 295 -2.07 0.71 -13.72
N SER A 296 -0.93 0.04 -13.99
CA SER A 296 -0.43 -0.13 -15.35
C SER A 296 0.25 -1.49 -15.54
N GLY A 297 -0.10 -2.20 -16.62
CA GLY A 297 0.56 -3.45 -16.98
C GLY A 297 2.00 -3.22 -17.42
N VAL A 298 2.91 -4.08 -16.96
CA VAL A 298 4.33 -4.04 -17.27
C VAL A 298 4.74 -5.37 -17.90
N ASN A 299 5.40 -5.30 -19.05
CA ASN A 299 5.86 -6.45 -19.82
C ASN A 299 7.19 -6.13 -20.52
N SER A 300 7.66 -7.06 -21.35
CA SER A 300 8.92 -6.92 -22.10
C SER A 300 9.01 -5.68 -23.00
N GLY A 301 7.87 -5.09 -23.38
CA GLY A 301 7.82 -3.91 -24.24
C GLY A 301 7.96 -2.57 -23.51
N ASN A 302 7.77 -2.52 -22.19
CA ASN A 302 7.79 -1.25 -21.42
C ASN A 302 8.52 -1.31 -20.08
N TRP A 303 9.11 -2.44 -19.68
CA TRP A 303 9.73 -2.60 -18.36
C TRP A 303 10.81 -1.56 -18.02
N GLN A 304 11.55 -1.04 -19.01
CA GLN A 304 12.59 -0.01 -18.76
C GLN A 304 12.01 1.29 -18.17
N GLN A 305 10.71 1.55 -18.32
CA GLN A 305 10.04 2.71 -17.74
C GLN A 305 9.89 2.56 -16.21
N TYR A 306 9.98 1.34 -15.69
CA TYR A 306 9.71 0.98 -14.30
C TYR A 306 10.97 0.55 -13.53
N THR A 307 12.17 0.75 -14.09
CA THR A 307 13.42 0.38 -13.42
C THR A 307 13.62 1.14 -12.12
N ALA A 308 14.15 0.44 -11.11
CA ALA A 308 14.42 1.01 -9.80
C ALA A 308 15.29 2.28 -9.89
N GLY A 309 14.99 3.26 -9.03
CA GLY A 309 15.71 4.54 -8.98
C GLY A 309 15.10 5.65 -9.84
N ASN A 310 14.17 5.33 -10.76
CA ASN A 310 13.33 6.33 -11.41
C ASN A 310 12.29 6.87 -10.41
N ARG A 311 12.62 7.95 -9.71
CA ARG A 311 11.72 8.66 -8.80
C ARG A 311 11.00 9.80 -9.51
N ASP A 312 9.88 10.22 -8.96
CA ASP A 312 9.04 11.28 -9.53
C ASP A 312 9.72 12.65 -9.43
N ALA A 313 10.20 13.16 -10.58
CA ALA A 313 10.86 14.46 -10.68
C ALA A 313 9.90 15.64 -10.44
N GLY A 314 8.58 15.40 -10.40
CA GLY A 314 7.56 16.37 -10.02
C GLY A 314 7.55 16.69 -8.53
N VAL A 315 8.25 15.90 -7.69
CA VAL A 315 8.38 16.14 -6.25
C VAL A 315 9.80 16.60 -5.95
N LYS A 316 9.93 17.80 -5.39
CA LYS A 316 11.20 18.47 -5.11
C LYS A 316 11.26 18.93 -3.66
N LYS A 317 12.46 19.31 -3.23
CA LYS A 317 12.70 19.81 -1.87
C LYS A 317 11.87 21.09 -1.62
N SER A 318 10.90 20.98 -0.73
CA SER A 318 10.07 22.04 -0.20
C SER A 318 10.82 22.82 0.90
N THR A 319 10.40 24.07 1.10
CA THR A 319 10.80 24.95 2.21
C THR A 319 9.75 25.00 3.33
N ALA A 320 8.75 24.10 3.33
CA ALA A 320 7.74 24.00 4.38
C ALA A 320 8.38 23.82 5.77
N PRO A 321 7.73 24.25 6.87
CA PRO A 321 8.20 23.96 8.22
C PRO A 321 8.33 22.44 8.47
N SER A 322 9.37 22.00 9.17
CA SER A 322 9.55 20.57 9.47
C SER A 322 8.39 20.03 10.31
N LYS A 323 7.96 18.80 10.03
CA LYS A 323 6.92 18.08 10.77
C LYS A 323 7.33 16.64 11.06
N LYS A 324 6.90 16.11 12.19
CA LYS A 324 7.19 14.73 12.62
C LYS A 324 6.01 13.81 12.34
N VAL A 325 6.28 12.71 11.65
CA VAL A 325 5.26 11.68 11.34
C VAL A 325 5.71 10.34 11.91
N LEU A 326 4.80 9.66 12.61
CA LEU A 326 4.97 8.25 12.97
C LEU A 326 4.20 7.38 11.98
N LEU A 327 4.89 6.44 11.35
CA LEU A 327 4.35 5.54 10.34
C LEU A 327 4.53 4.08 10.77
N THR A 328 3.48 3.27 10.66
CA THR A 328 3.58 1.81 10.86
C THR A 328 3.67 1.08 9.53
N ILE A 329 4.39 -0.05 9.51
CA ILE A 329 4.39 -1.04 8.44
C ILE A 329 4.01 -2.38 9.07
N TYR A 330 3.00 -3.05 8.53
CA TYR A 330 2.41 -4.21 9.19
C TYR A 330 3.38 -5.39 9.31
N ASN A 331 4.26 -5.55 8.32
CA ASN A 331 5.19 -6.67 8.21
C ASN A 331 6.53 -6.21 7.62
N SER A 332 7.62 -6.34 8.39
CA SER A 332 8.97 -6.04 7.89
C SER A 332 9.47 -7.01 6.82
N ALA A 333 8.89 -8.22 6.76
CA ALA A 333 9.24 -9.25 5.78
C ALA A 333 8.42 -9.18 4.49
N ASP A 334 7.44 -8.27 4.39
CA ASP A 334 6.71 -8.07 3.14
C ASP A 334 7.64 -7.47 2.09
N ASN A 335 7.82 -8.18 0.97
CA ASN A 335 8.80 -7.80 -0.06
C ASN A 335 8.45 -6.47 -0.74
N PHE A 336 7.17 -6.21 -1.01
CA PHE A 336 6.71 -4.96 -1.63
C PHE A 336 6.94 -3.76 -0.70
N LEU A 337 6.55 -3.87 0.58
CA LEU A 337 6.72 -2.79 1.53
C LEU A 337 8.20 -2.52 1.84
N SER A 338 9.00 -3.57 2.05
CA SER A 338 10.41 -3.46 2.40
C SER A 338 11.28 -2.95 1.25
N SER A 339 11.01 -3.40 0.01
CA SER A 339 11.89 -3.15 -1.14
C SER A 339 11.41 -2.01 -2.06
N SER A 340 10.12 -1.68 -2.02
CA SER A 340 9.51 -0.67 -2.91
C SER A 340 8.94 0.52 -2.13
N TYR A 341 8.01 0.26 -1.21
CA TYR A 341 7.25 1.33 -0.54
C TYR A 341 8.09 2.12 0.47
N LEU A 342 8.79 1.45 1.39
CA LEU A 342 9.62 2.11 2.40
C LEU A 342 10.75 2.95 1.77
N PRO A 343 11.49 2.46 0.75
CA PRO A 343 12.45 3.31 0.04
C PRO A 343 11.82 4.54 -0.63
N ALA A 344 10.60 4.42 -1.17
CA ALA A 344 9.87 5.57 -1.71
C ALA A 344 9.52 6.59 -0.61
N LEU A 345 8.98 6.14 0.52
CA LEU A 345 8.69 7.00 1.68
C LEU A 345 9.96 7.72 2.17
N GLN A 346 11.07 7.01 2.30
CA GLN A 346 12.35 7.56 2.74
C GLN A 346 12.92 8.57 1.74
N TYR A 347 12.63 8.43 0.45
CA TYR A 347 13.01 9.37 -0.58
C TYR A 347 12.17 10.66 -0.53
N TYR A 348 10.83 10.54 -0.47
CA TYR A 348 9.93 11.71 -0.55
C TYR A 348 9.76 12.47 0.76
N ALA A 349 9.85 11.81 1.93
CA ALA A 349 9.70 12.47 3.22
C ALA A 349 10.65 13.68 3.43
N PRO A 350 11.98 13.58 3.20
CA PRO A 350 12.86 14.73 3.32
C PRO A 350 12.57 15.80 2.27
N LEU A 351 12.07 15.46 1.08
CA LEU A 351 11.66 16.44 0.08
C LEU A 351 10.46 17.27 0.56
N LEU A 352 9.51 16.65 1.26
CA LEU A 352 8.33 17.32 1.84
C LEU A 352 8.57 17.93 3.23
N ASN A 353 9.83 17.89 3.70
CA ASN A 353 10.26 18.33 5.02
C ASN A 353 9.50 17.61 6.16
N ILE A 354 9.39 16.29 6.03
CA ILE A 354 8.80 15.40 7.02
C ILE A 354 9.91 14.55 7.66
N ASP A 355 10.05 14.67 8.98
CA ASP A 355 10.85 13.78 9.82
C ASP A 355 10.04 12.50 10.08
N LEU A 356 10.26 11.50 9.23
CA LEU A 356 9.51 10.24 9.24
C LEU A 356 10.15 9.23 10.20
N THR A 357 9.40 8.81 11.21
CA THR A 357 9.74 7.66 12.05
C THR A 357 8.92 6.45 11.62
N VAL A 358 9.59 5.36 11.29
CA VAL A 358 8.95 4.12 10.84
C VAL A 358 9.10 3.03 11.89
N VAL A 359 7.99 2.38 12.24
CA VAL A 359 7.97 1.17 13.07
C VAL A 359 7.38 0.02 12.26
N GLN A 360 7.90 -1.18 12.44
CA GLN A 360 7.52 -2.34 11.63
C GLN A 360 7.08 -3.51 12.52
N GLY A 361 6.00 -4.17 12.13
CA GLY A 361 5.46 -5.36 12.76
C GLY A 361 5.98 -6.68 12.18
N ASP A 362 5.38 -7.77 12.63
CA ASP A 362 5.69 -9.16 12.22
C ASP A 362 4.75 -9.72 11.15
N GLY A 363 3.76 -8.93 10.72
CA GLY A 363 2.73 -9.34 9.76
C GLY A 363 1.66 -10.28 10.30
N GLN A 364 1.71 -10.65 11.58
CA GLN A 364 0.84 -11.64 12.22
C GLN A 364 -0.03 -11.06 13.32
N ASN A 365 0.63 -10.40 14.27
CA ASN A 365 0.04 -9.91 15.49
C ASN A 365 -0.08 -8.40 15.43
N GLU A 366 -1.29 -7.87 15.60
CA GLU A 366 -1.50 -6.40 15.61
C GLU A 366 -0.68 -5.74 16.72
N SER A 367 -0.47 -6.43 17.86
CA SER A 367 0.38 -5.97 18.95
C SER A 367 1.82 -5.68 18.52
N SER A 368 2.36 -6.38 17.51
CA SER A 368 3.69 -6.12 17.00
C SER A 368 3.82 -4.69 16.44
N CYS A 369 2.75 -4.14 15.86
CA CYS A 369 2.69 -2.75 15.44
C CYS A 369 2.27 -1.84 16.60
N LEU A 370 1.19 -2.18 17.31
CA LEU A 370 0.61 -1.35 18.35
C LEU A 370 1.61 -1.05 19.48
N ASP A 371 2.40 -2.03 19.93
CA ASP A 371 3.37 -1.82 21.02
C ASP A 371 4.50 -0.86 20.63
N ARG A 372 4.76 -0.72 19.33
CA ARG A 372 5.71 0.24 18.75
C ARG A 372 5.05 1.57 18.38
N PHE A 373 3.72 1.59 18.20
CA PHE A 373 2.92 2.79 18.02
C PHE A 373 2.65 3.48 19.38
N THR A 374 3.68 4.14 19.90
CA THR A 374 3.70 4.75 21.23
C THR A 374 4.43 6.11 21.21
N ASN A 375 4.50 6.78 22.37
CA ASN A 375 5.06 8.14 22.51
C ASN A 375 4.42 9.15 21.55
N LEU A 376 3.10 9.01 21.36
CA LEU A 376 2.34 9.66 20.28
C LEU A 376 2.36 11.19 20.36
N ASN A 377 2.53 11.75 21.56
CA ASN A 377 2.65 13.19 21.79
C ASN A 377 3.87 13.82 21.10
N ASN A 378 4.87 13.04 20.71
CA ASN A 378 6.09 13.52 20.04
C ASN A 378 5.92 13.77 18.53
N TYR A 379 4.77 13.43 17.96
CA TYR A 379 4.52 13.48 16.52
C TYR A 379 3.38 14.44 16.18
N ASP A 380 3.44 15.03 15.00
CA ASP A 380 2.43 15.95 14.47
C ASP A 380 1.29 15.22 13.76
N ALA A 381 1.57 14.04 13.19
CA ALA A 381 0.59 13.20 12.50
C ALA A 381 0.99 11.72 12.43
N TYR A 382 0.07 10.89 11.94
CA TYR A 382 0.22 9.43 11.90
C TYR A 382 -0.12 8.86 10.52
N ALA A 383 0.66 7.85 10.10
CA ALA A 383 0.34 7.00 8.96
C ALA A 383 0.29 5.53 9.42
N ILE A 384 -0.76 4.80 9.05
CA ILE A 384 -1.03 3.48 9.62
C ILE A 384 -1.24 2.44 8.53
N ASN A 385 -0.39 1.42 8.55
CA ASN A 385 -0.55 0.18 7.83
C ASN A 385 -0.73 -0.94 8.86
N MET A 386 -1.95 -1.49 8.90
CA MET A 386 -2.42 -2.39 9.96
C MET A 386 -2.17 -3.84 9.59
N VAL A 387 -1.98 -4.71 10.58
CA VAL A 387 -1.87 -6.15 10.31
C VAL A 387 -3.22 -6.72 9.87
N LYS A 388 -4.30 -6.40 10.56
CA LYS A 388 -5.67 -6.78 10.23
C LYS A 388 -6.45 -5.56 9.74
N THR A 389 -7.21 -5.72 8.66
CA THR A 389 -7.97 -4.62 8.06
C THR A 389 -9.07 -4.08 8.97
N ASN A 390 -9.54 -4.87 9.96
CA ASN A 390 -10.53 -4.45 10.95
C ASN A 390 -9.93 -3.89 12.26
N SER A 391 -8.62 -3.67 12.33
CA SER A 391 -7.95 -3.16 13.53
C SER A 391 -7.87 -1.62 13.62
N GLY A 392 -8.57 -0.89 12.75
CA GLY A 392 -8.53 0.58 12.74
C GLY A 392 -8.86 1.19 14.12
N ARG A 393 -9.81 0.59 14.83
CA ARG A 393 -10.19 1.00 16.18
C ARG A 393 -9.03 0.92 17.17
N ASP A 394 -8.21 -0.13 17.13
CA ASP A 394 -7.12 -0.36 18.09
C ASP A 394 -6.09 0.78 18.06
N TYR A 395 -5.84 1.33 16.87
CA TYR A 395 -4.98 2.51 16.70
C TYR A 395 -5.64 3.80 17.15
N THR A 396 -6.90 4.02 16.76
CA THR A 396 -7.63 5.24 17.16
C THR A 396 -7.87 5.32 18.67
N ASP A 397 -8.03 4.18 19.34
CA ASP A 397 -8.15 4.10 20.80
C ASP A 397 -6.89 4.63 21.50
N LYS A 398 -5.70 4.41 20.93
CA LYS A 398 -4.45 5.01 21.44
C LYS A 398 -4.34 6.52 21.19
N LEU A 399 -5.08 7.05 20.22
CA LEU A 399 -5.07 8.47 19.85
C LEU A 399 -6.14 9.29 20.57
N LYS A 400 -7.03 8.66 21.36
CA LYS A 400 -8.15 9.34 22.04
C LYS A 400 -7.73 10.48 22.97
N TYR A 401 -6.56 10.35 23.62
CA TYR A 401 -6.14 11.22 24.71
C TYR A 401 -4.78 11.86 24.47
#